data_AF-A0A5C6MCE2-F1
#
_entry.id   AF-A0A5C6MCE2-F1
#
_cell.length_a   1.000
_cell.length_b   1.000
_cell.length_c   1.000
_cell.angle_alpha   90.00
_cell.angle_beta   90.00
_cell.angle_gamma   90.00
#
_symmetry.space_group_name_H-M   'P 1'
#
loop_
_entity.id
_entity.type
_entity.pdbx_description
1 polymer ?
#
loop_
_entity_poly.entity_id
_entity_poly.type
_entity_poly.pdbx_seq_one_letter_code
_entity_poly.pdbx_strand_id
1 'polypeptide(L)'
;MAGHDGFPDKPLKQVNLVRLVDAGTGQVLRQVSPPRNDVAQQVSWSLQGEGGRPVRLELVDGDSATAYAWLAAGRFSVAGLNPSDQSRRRGTAIALIAEFGLQQFAGVLEYLTVVADLSGRECSEAAGALAKLRGSSVLAALALVPQMPEADQQLVWAVRGSFGAGAQADSMSLLKLAFHGATAVEQQQMAELLAADSAGAAVLAGLIEAGQASARLLQRPAVQLRLQAVASEDVKRRMAEIVAQLPEETAETDRLISERRQLLSERVGVVESGRELFRKNCQICHQVAGEGRQVGPNLDGVASRGVQRMLEDILAPSRNVDVAFRTTTIVTKDGQAISGLLKELTDERVSMTDSQGRETILPAADLDERRISASSPMPANVAEILTADQFVDLVAYLQTLSRQAELAP
;
A
#
# COMPACT_ATOMS: atom_id res chain seq x y z
N MET A 1 26.85 -12.32 7.68
CA MET A 1 26.64 -10.91 8.05
C MET A 1 27.35 -10.04 7.02
N ALA A 2 26.70 -8.99 6.55
CA ALA A 2 27.25 -7.95 5.68
C ALA A 2 26.79 -6.58 6.20
N GLY A 3 27.40 -5.51 5.74
CA GLY A 3 26.99 -4.17 6.12
C GLY A 3 28.14 -3.22 6.36
N HIS A 4 27.78 -2.00 6.75
CA HIS A 4 28.71 -0.93 7.11
C HIS A 4 28.22 -0.20 8.37
N ASP A 5 29.15 0.47 9.03
CA ASP A 5 28.96 1.23 10.28
C ASP A 5 29.76 2.53 10.16
N GLY A 6 29.39 3.30 9.14
CA GLY A 6 30.10 4.47 8.66
C GLY A 6 31.07 4.20 7.50
N PHE A 7 31.45 5.27 6.81
CA PHE A 7 32.33 5.28 5.63
C PHE A 7 33.66 4.55 5.84
N PRO A 8 34.10 3.67 4.92
CA PRO A 8 35.28 2.79 5.07
C PRO A 8 36.59 3.46 5.53
N ASP A 9 36.78 4.74 5.24
CA ASP A 9 37.96 5.55 5.61
C ASP A 9 37.88 6.13 7.03
N LYS A 10 36.72 6.04 7.69
CA LYS A 10 36.49 6.49 9.07
C LYS A 10 36.50 5.34 10.07
N PRO A 11 36.75 5.59 11.38
CA PRO A 11 36.56 4.60 12.42
C PRO A 11 35.12 4.09 12.49
N LEU A 12 34.95 2.84 12.94
CA LEU A 12 33.62 2.27 13.22
C LEU A 12 32.91 3.08 14.30
N LYS A 13 31.64 3.43 14.05
CA LYS A 13 30.82 4.19 15.00
C LYS A 13 30.32 3.34 16.18
N GLN A 14 30.31 2.02 16.03
CA GLN A 14 29.76 1.03 16.98
C GLN A 14 28.25 1.23 17.23
N VAL A 15 27.51 1.68 16.21
CA VAL A 15 26.06 1.84 16.29
C VAL A 15 25.31 0.81 15.45
N ASN A 16 25.96 0.26 14.42
CA ASN A 16 25.49 -0.93 13.71
C ASN A 16 26.14 -2.18 14.30
N LEU A 17 25.33 -3.07 14.87
CA LEU A 17 25.83 -4.26 15.58
C LEU A 17 24.84 -5.43 15.58
N VAL A 18 25.38 -6.64 15.62
CA VAL A 18 24.63 -7.85 15.98
C VAL A 18 25.09 -8.25 17.37
N ARG A 19 24.16 -8.41 18.32
CA ARG A 19 24.48 -8.81 19.70
C ARG A 19 23.59 -9.93 20.20
N LEU A 20 24.20 -10.82 20.98
CA LEU A 20 23.50 -11.81 21.79
C LEU A 20 23.36 -11.24 23.19
N VAL A 21 22.13 -11.12 23.66
CA VAL A 21 21.82 -10.58 25.00
C VAL A 21 21.10 -11.62 25.83
N ASP A 22 21.34 -11.61 27.13
CA ASP A 22 20.53 -12.35 28.09
C ASP A 22 19.10 -11.79 28.09
N ALA A 23 18.09 -12.66 27.92
CA ALA A 23 16.72 -12.21 27.70
C ALA A 23 16.06 -11.61 28.95
N GLY A 24 16.53 -11.95 30.15
CA GLY A 24 15.96 -11.45 31.40
C GLY A 24 16.63 -10.17 31.88
N THR A 25 17.96 -10.10 31.78
CA THR A 25 18.77 -8.99 32.32
C THR A 25 19.14 -7.93 31.27
N GLY A 26 19.05 -8.26 29.99
CA GLY A 26 19.53 -7.39 28.90
C GLY A 26 21.06 -7.31 28.80
N GLN A 27 21.80 -8.10 29.59
CA GLN A 27 23.25 -8.12 29.56
C GLN A 27 23.76 -8.59 28.19
N VAL A 28 24.69 -7.84 27.60
CA VAL A 28 25.35 -8.24 26.35
C VAL A 28 26.33 -9.38 26.62
N LEU A 29 26.09 -10.53 26.00
CA LEU A 29 26.88 -11.76 26.15
C LEU A 29 27.96 -11.84 25.06
N ARG A 30 27.59 -11.44 23.83
CA ARG A 30 28.45 -11.36 22.64
C ARG A 30 27.98 -10.20 21.76
N GLN A 31 28.89 -9.57 21.03
CA GLN A 31 28.55 -8.59 20.01
C GLN A 31 29.57 -8.61 18.88
N VAL A 32 29.15 -8.17 17.70
CA VAL A 32 30.01 -8.01 16.53
C VAL A 32 29.50 -6.84 15.66
N SER A 33 30.43 -6.05 15.13
CA SER A 33 30.14 -5.01 14.13
C SER A 33 30.13 -5.60 12.72
N PRO A 34 29.43 -4.98 11.74
CA PRO A 34 29.47 -5.42 10.36
C PRO A 34 30.89 -5.36 9.78
N PRO A 35 31.22 -6.20 8.78
CA PRO A 35 32.58 -6.32 8.24
C PRO A 35 32.98 -5.18 7.29
N ARG A 36 32.15 -4.15 7.12
CA ARG A 36 32.34 -3.00 6.23
C ARG A 36 32.46 -3.38 4.76
N ASN A 37 31.58 -4.28 4.33
CA ASN A 37 31.50 -4.70 2.93
C ASN A 37 30.12 -5.27 2.63
N ASP A 38 29.87 -5.42 1.33
CA ASP A 38 28.60 -5.88 0.80
C ASP A 38 28.57 -7.41 0.62
N VAL A 39 29.66 -8.09 0.97
CA VAL A 39 29.83 -9.54 0.82
C VAL A 39 29.65 -10.21 2.18
N ALA A 40 28.60 -11.02 2.32
CA ALA A 40 28.32 -11.68 3.58
C ALA A 40 29.49 -12.55 4.09
N GLN A 41 30.00 -12.23 5.28
CA GLN A 41 31.00 -13.01 6.00
C GLN A 41 30.35 -13.87 7.10
N GLN A 42 30.94 -15.03 7.34
CA GLN A 42 30.48 -15.93 8.40
C GLN A 42 30.95 -15.42 9.76
N VAL A 43 30.01 -15.30 10.70
CA VAL A 43 30.30 -15.07 12.13
C VAL A 43 29.90 -16.33 12.88
N SER A 44 30.77 -16.81 13.77
CA SER A 44 30.50 -17.98 14.58
C SER A 44 30.69 -17.67 16.06
N TRP A 45 29.69 -17.99 16.87
CA TRP A 45 29.74 -17.90 18.33
C TRP A 45 29.46 -19.27 18.92
N SER A 46 30.37 -19.77 19.75
CA SER A 46 30.09 -20.94 20.57
C SER A 46 29.22 -20.54 21.76
N LEU A 47 28.09 -21.23 21.92
CA LEU A 47 27.18 -21.08 23.07
C LEU A 47 27.44 -22.14 24.16
N GLN A 48 28.55 -22.89 24.06
CA GLN A 48 28.95 -23.81 25.12
C GLN A 48 29.24 -23.04 26.41
N GLY A 49 28.63 -23.48 27.52
CA GLY A 49 28.69 -22.79 28.82
C GLY A 49 27.49 -21.86 29.09
N GLU A 50 26.63 -21.61 28.11
CA GLU A 50 25.47 -20.73 28.25
C GLU A 50 24.20 -21.45 28.76
N GLY A 51 24.38 -22.49 29.59
CA GLY A 51 23.40 -23.51 29.94
C GLY A 51 21.94 -23.05 30.10
N GLY A 52 21.07 -23.51 29.19
CA GLY A 52 19.61 -23.41 29.28
C GLY A 52 19.02 -22.00 29.38
N ARG A 53 19.84 -20.95 29.36
CA ARG A 53 19.40 -19.58 29.65
C ARG A 53 18.73 -18.97 28.41
N PRO A 54 17.58 -18.32 28.56
CA PRO A 54 16.92 -17.66 27.45
C PRO A 54 17.77 -16.47 27.00
N VAL A 55 18.06 -16.41 25.71
CA VAL A 55 18.82 -15.33 25.08
C VAL A 55 18.03 -14.75 23.92
N ARG A 56 18.28 -13.48 23.61
CA ARG A 56 17.77 -12.79 22.42
C ARG A 56 18.93 -12.41 21.52
N LEU A 57 18.77 -12.64 20.22
CA LEU A 57 19.65 -12.06 19.21
C LEU A 57 19.05 -10.72 18.77
N GLU A 58 19.85 -9.67 18.82
CA GLU A 58 19.46 -8.33 18.36
C GLU A 58 20.33 -7.94 17.18
N LEU A 59 19.67 -7.43 16.13
CA LEU A 59 20.30 -6.78 14.99
C LEU A 59 19.95 -5.30 15.15
N VAL A 60 20.96 -4.47 15.37
CA VAL A 60 20.81 -3.04 15.62
C VAL A 60 21.39 -2.31 14.42
N ASP A 61 20.54 -1.62 13.68
CA ASP A 61 20.93 -0.63 12.68
C ASP A 61 20.70 0.75 13.31
N GLY A 62 21.77 1.30 13.89
CA GLY A 62 21.76 2.57 14.62
C GLY A 62 22.42 3.73 13.86
N ASP A 63 22.95 3.49 12.66
CA ASP A 63 23.55 4.53 11.83
C ASP A 63 22.48 5.14 10.91
N SER A 64 22.15 6.40 11.15
CA SER A 64 21.17 7.16 10.36
C SER A 64 21.77 7.89 9.15
N ALA A 65 23.03 7.61 8.79
CA ALA A 65 23.66 8.22 7.63
C ALA A 65 23.06 7.74 6.30
N THR A 66 23.22 8.53 5.24
CA THR A 66 22.63 8.28 3.91
C THR A 66 23.40 7.26 3.08
N ALA A 67 24.60 6.87 3.51
CA ALA A 67 25.45 5.88 2.84
C ALA A 67 26.32 5.14 3.87
N TYR A 68 26.75 3.92 3.54
CA TYR A 68 27.59 3.09 4.40
C TYR A 68 27.03 2.90 5.83
N ALA A 69 25.71 2.86 5.93
CA ALA A 69 24.93 2.80 7.16
C ALA A 69 23.80 1.78 6.99
N TRP A 70 24.17 0.50 7.00
CA TRP A 70 23.21 -0.60 6.87
C TRP A 70 23.80 -1.88 7.46
N LEU A 71 22.92 -2.78 7.91
CA LEU A 71 23.30 -4.07 8.47
C LEU A 71 22.43 -5.19 7.88
N ALA A 72 23.06 -6.29 7.49
CA ALA A 72 22.36 -7.52 7.17
C ALA A 72 22.96 -8.73 7.89
N ALA A 73 22.11 -9.53 8.52
CA ALA A 73 22.46 -10.85 9.02
C ALA A 73 21.35 -11.85 8.69
N GLY A 74 21.75 -13.09 8.41
CA GLY A 74 20.87 -14.14 7.93
C GLY A 74 21.68 -15.42 7.73
N ARG A 75 21.01 -16.49 7.28
CA ARG A 75 21.55 -17.86 7.24
C ARG A 75 22.05 -18.31 8.62
N PHE A 76 21.29 -17.98 9.66
CA PHE A 76 21.54 -18.40 11.03
C PHE A 76 21.50 -19.93 11.12
N SER A 77 22.40 -20.52 11.91
CA SER A 77 22.38 -21.95 12.20
C SER A 77 21.16 -22.38 13.02
N VAL A 78 20.51 -21.43 13.70
CA VAL A 78 19.22 -21.62 14.39
C VAL A 78 18.10 -21.35 13.39
N ALA A 79 17.38 -22.40 12.98
CA ALA A 79 16.38 -22.31 11.91
C ALA A 79 15.33 -21.22 12.15
N GLY A 80 14.87 -21.05 13.40
CA GLY A 80 13.86 -20.06 13.78
C GLY A 80 14.29 -18.59 13.70
N LEU A 81 15.57 -18.28 13.48
CA LEU A 81 16.07 -16.90 13.34
C LEU A 81 16.10 -16.42 11.88
N ASN A 82 15.95 -17.32 10.90
CA ASN A 82 15.93 -16.93 9.49
C ASN A 82 14.53 -16.48 9.07
N PRO A 83 14.40 -15.52 8.12
CA PRO A 83 13.12 -15.25 7.47
C PRO A 83 12.50 -16.56 6.99
N SER A 84 11.25 -16.83 7.34
CA SER A 84 10.69 -18.15 7.12
C SER A 84 10.50 -18.40 5.62
N ASP A 85 11.25 -19.35 5.08
CA ASP A 85 10.96 -19.97 3.77
C ASP A 85 9.48 -20.41 3.70
N GLN A 86 8.89 -20.72 4.85
CA GLN A 86 7.50 -21.09 4.99
C GLN A 86 6.52 -19.98 4.60
N SER A 87 6.73 -18.72 5.02
CA SER A 87 5.85 -17.60 4.64
C SER A 87 5.90 -17.37 3.13
N ARG A 88 7.11 -17.36 2.54
CA ARG A 88 7.29 -17.22 1.09
C ARG A 88 6.63 -18.37 0.32
N ARG A 89 6.87 -19.62 0.73
CA ARG A 89 6.27 -20.81 0.11
C ARG A 89 4.75 -20.79 0.26
N ARG A 90 4.22 -20.32 1.40
CA ARG A 90 2.77 -20.17 1.64
C ARG A 90 2.17 -19.14 0.69
N GLY A 91 2.76 -17.96 0.56
CA GLY A 91 2.32 -16.93 -0.38
C GLY A 91 2.30 -17.44 -1.82
N THR A 92 3.38 -18.13 -2.26
CA THR A 92 3.41 -18.78 -3.58
C THR A 92 2.31 -19.83 -3.74
N ALA A 93 2.08 -20.69 -2.73
CA ALA A 93 1.04 -21.70 -2.78
C ALA A 93 -0.37 -21.09 -2.85
N ILE A 94 -0.65 -20.05 -2.06
CA ILE A 94 -1.91 -19.30 -2.09
C ILE A 94 -2.14 -18.71 -3.49
N ALA A 95 -1.11 -18.08 -4.08
CA ALA A 95 -1.19 -17.51 -5.42
C ALA A 95 -1.49 -18.59 -6.48
N LEU A 96 -0.83 -19.74 -6.43
CA LEU A 96 -1.07 -20.85 -7.35
C LEU A 96 -2.49 -21.43 -7.20
N ILE A 97 -2.99 -21.57 -5.96
CA ILE A 97 -4.37 -22.02 -5.70
C ILE A 97 -5.37 -21.07 -6.38
N ALA A 98 -5.18 -19.76 -6.19
CA ALA A 98 -6.04 -18.73 -6.77
C ALA A 98 -5.94 -18.68 -8.30
N GLU A 99 -4.74 -18.86 -8.86
CA GLU A 99 -4.50 -18.77 -10.30
C GLU A 99 -5.10 -19.95 -11.06
N PHE A 100 -4.89 -21.16 -10.56
CA PHE A 100 -5.40 -22.39 -11.18
C PHE A 100 -6.80 -22.78 -10.71
N GLY A 101 -7.45 -21.98 -9.86
CA GLY A 101 -8.82 -22.23 -9.41
C GLY A 101 -8.97 -23.55 -8.62
N LEU A 102 -7.98 -23.91 -7.79
CA LEU A 102 -7.91 -25.22 -7.14
C LEU A 102 -8.88 -25.37 -5.96
N GLN A 103 -10.15 -25.67 -6.27
CA GLN A 103 -11.25 -25.75 -5.30
C GLN A 103 -11.00 -26.73 -4.13
N GLN A 104 -10.22 -27.79 -4.34
CA GLN A 104 -9.91 -28.75 -3.25
C GLN A 104 -9.15 -28.11 -2.08
N PHE A 105 -8.55 -26.93 -2.26
CA PHE A 105 -7.83 -26.21 -1.21
C PHE A 105 -8.63 -25.08 -0.57
N ALA A 106 -9.92 -24.91 -0.91
CA ALA A 106 -10.76 -23.86 -0.33
C ALA A 106 -10.80 -23.92 1.22
N GLY A 107 -10.91 -25.13 1.80
CA GLY A 107 -10.88 -25.32 3.25
C GLY A 107 -9.53 -24.96 3.89
N VAL A 108 -8.43 -25.10 3.15
CA VAL A 108 -7.09 -24.66 3.62
C VAL A 108 -7.03 -23.13 3.65
N LEU A 109 -7.48 -22.46 2.60
CA LEU A 109 -7.52 -20.99 2.57
C LEU A 109 -8.44 -20.42 3.64
N GLU A 110 -9.56 -21.08 3.91
CA GLU A 110 -10.46 -20.72 5.00
C GLU A 110 -9.77 -20.84 6.36
N TYR A 111 -9.08 -21.95 6.62
CA TYR A 111 -8.29 -22.12 7.85
C TYR A 111 -7.23 -21.03 7.99
N LEU A 112 -6.49 -20.70 6.92
CA LEU A 112 -5.47 -19.65 6.93
C LEU A 112 -6.07 -18.27 7.19
N THR A 113 -7.28 -18.02 6.71
CA THR A 113 -7.98 -16.73 6.88
C THR A 113 -8.55 -16.61 8.30
N VAL A 114 -9.29 -17.63 8.75
CA VAL A 114 -10.13 -17.55 9.95
C VAL A 114 -9.37 -17.93 11.22
N VAL A 115 -8.54 -18.97 11.17
CA VAL A 115 -8.01 -19.65 12.36
C VAL A 115 -6.52 -19.41 12.56
N ALA A 116 -5.73 -19.44 11.49
CA ALA A 116 -4.28 -19.35 11.60
C ALA A 116 -3.81 -18.00 12.16
N ASP A 117 -2.73 -18.04 12.94
CA ASP A 117 -2.01 -16.85 13.40
C ASP A 117 -1.01 -16.41 12.33
N LEU A 118 -1.49 -15.60 11.39
CA LEU A 118 -0.74 -15.09 10.26
C LEU A 118 -0.62 -13.58 10.33
N SER A 119 0.38 -13.03 9.65
CA SER A 119 0.43 -11.58 9.42
C SER A 119 -0.82 -11.10 8.67
N GLY A 120 -1.20 -9.84 8.88
CA GLY A 120 -2.35 -9.22 8.20
C GLY A 120 -2.29 -9.36 6.67
N ARG A 121 -1.08 -9.22 6.10
CA ARG A 121 -0.81 -9.44 4.69
C ARG A 121 -1.08 -10.89 4.25
N GLU A 122 -0.53 -11.89 4.94
CA GLU A 122 -0.74 -13.30 4.59
C GLU A 122 -2.21 -13.71 4.75
N CYS A 123 -2.89 -13.16 5.76
CA CYS A 123 -4.33 -13.35 5.95
C CYS A 123 -5.11 -12.75 4.77
N SER A 124 -4.77 -11.53 4.34
CA SER A 124 -5.36 -10.86 3.19
C SER A 124 -5.14 -11.64 1.88
N GLU A 125 -3.92 -12.16 1.66
CA GLU A 125 -3.59 -12.99 0.50
C GLU A 125 -4.45 -14.28 0.47
N ALA A 126 -4.59 -14.97 1.61
CA ALA A 126 -5.42 -16.17 1.72
C ALA A 126 -6.91 -15.87 1.52
N ALA A 127 -7.41 -14.78 2.12
CA ALA A 127 -8.78 -14.32 2.00
C ALA A 127 -9.11 -13.94 0.54
N GLY A 128 -8.20 -13.24 -0.14
CA GLY A 128 -8.35 -12.86 -1.54
C GLY A 128 -8.38 -14.06 -2.48
N ALA A 129 -7.51 -15.05 -2.25
CA ALA A 129 -7.54 -16.32 -2.97
C ALA A 129 -8.87 -17.06 -2.77
N LEU A 130 -9.38 -17.10 -1.53
CA LEU A 130 -10.65 -17.74 -1.22
C LEU A 130 -11.83 -17.01 -1.86
N ALA A 131 -11.82 -15.66 -1.86
CA ALA A 131 -12.81 -14.84 -2.54
C ALA A 131 -12.82 -15.12 -4.05
N LYS A 132 -11.64 -15.27 -4.68
CA LYS A 132 -11.51 -15.65 -6.09
C LYS A 132 -12.10 -17.03 -6.36
N LEU A 133 -11.79 -18.04 -5.54
CA LEU A 133 -12.38 -19.38 -5.68
C LEU A 133 -13.91 -19.39 -5.53
N ARG A 134 -14.44 -18.53 -4.66
CA ARG A 134 -15.89 -18.37 -4.43
C ARG A 134 -16.57 -17.44 -5.44
N GLY A 135 -15.80 -16.78 -6.33
CA GLY A 135 -16.34 -15.86 -7.33
C GLY A 135 -17.08 -14.67 -6.72
N SER A 136 -16.59 -14.10 -5.61
CA SER A 136 -17.25 -12.99 -4.91
C SER A 136 -16.37 -11.75 -4.83
N SER A 137 -16.72 -10.72 -5.60
CA SER A 137 -16.10 -9.38 -5.50
C SER A 137 -16.27 -8.74 -4.12
N VAL A 138 -17.40 -8.98 -3.46
CA VAL A 138 -17.69 -8.49 -2.10
C VAL A 138 -16.71 -9.07 -1.09
N LEU A 139 -16.49 -10.39 -1.11
CA LEU A 139 -15.46 -11.01 -0.29
C LEU A 139 -14.06 -10.54 -0.69
N ALA A 140 -13.80 -10.31 -1.98
CA ALA A 140 -12.49 -9.82 -2.42
C ALA A 140 -12.19 -8.42 -1.86
N ALA A 141 -13.18 -7.53 -1.82
CA ALA A 141 -13.02 -6.20 -1.21
C ALA A 141 -12.77 -6.31 0.31
N LEU A 142 -13.54 -7.15 1.01
CA LEU A 142 -13.33 -7.40 2.44
C LEU A 142 -11.97 -8.05 2.73
N ALA A 143 -11.43 -8.85 1.82
CA ALA A 143 -10.12 -9.48 1.98
C ALA A 143 -8.98 -8.47 2.13
N LEU A 144 -9.15 -7.20 1.79
CA LEU A 144 -8.14 -6.16 2.01
C LEU A 144 -8.04 -5.72 3.48
N VAL A 145 -9.10 -5.87 4.28
CA VAL A 145 -9.17 -5.32 5.64
C VAL A 145 -8.06 -5.86 6.56
N PRO A 146 -7.72 -7.16 6.58
CA PRO A 146 -6.66 -7.68 7.47
C PRO A 146 -5.28 -7.05 7.26
N GLN A 147 -4.98 -6.50 6.10
CA GLN A 147 -3.69 -5.85 5.80
C GLN A 147 -3.71 -4.33 5.95
N MET A 148 -4.88 -3.73 6.24
CA MET A 148 -4.99 -2.29 6.48
C MET A 148 -4.34 -1.97 7.84
N PRO A 149 -3.27 -1.15 7.88
CA PRO A 149 -2.52 -0.93 9.12
C PRO A 149 -3.36 -0.32 10.26
N GLU A 150 -4.42 0.40 9.87
CA GLU A 150 -5.22 1.26 10.75
C GLU A 150 -6.63 0.69 10.99
N ALA A 151 -6.92 -0.50 10.47
CA ALA A 151 -8.21 -1.13 10.68
C ALA A 151 -8.38 -1.56 12.15
N ASP A 152 -9.55 -1.27 12.69
CA ASP A 152 -9.94 -1.69 14.04
C ASP A 152 -9.85 -3.23 14.18
N GLN A 153 -9.32 -3.70 15.31
CA GLN A 153 -9.11 -5.13 15.53
C GLN A 153 -10.41 -5.94 15.54
N GLN A 154 -11.51 -5.37 16.02
CA GLN A 154 -12.82 -6.03 16.01
C GLN A 154 -13.34 -6.13 14.58
N LEU A 155 -13.15 -5.07 13.78
CA LEU A 155 -13.47 -5.12 12.35
C LEU A 155 -12.64 -6.20 11.64
N VAL A 156 -11.33 -6.25 11.85
CA VAL A 156 -10.46 -7.29 11.27
C VAL A 156 -10.96 -8.69 11.64
N TRP A 157 -11.29 -8.92 12.91
CA TRP A 157 -11.83 -10.21 13.37
C TRP A 157 -13.18 -10.54 12.73
N ALA A 158 -14.10 -9.59 12.67
CA ALA A 158 -15.42 -9.79 12.06
C ALA A 158 -15.31 -10.11 10.57
N VAL A 159 -14.40 -9.42 9.86
CA VAL A 159 -14.10 -9.69 8.45
C VAL A 159 -13.47 -11.06 8.26
N ARG A 160 -12.49 -11.45 9.08
CA ARG A 160 -11.93 -12.82 9.01
C ARG A 160 -13.04 -13.86 9.19
N GLY A 161 -13.94 -13.65 10.15
CA GLY A 161 -15.10 -14.51 10.39
C GLY A 161 -16.05 -14.64 9.20
N SER A 162 -16.18 -13.62 8.33
CA SER A 162 -17.05 -13.70 7.14
C SER A 162 -16.55 -14.68 6.08
N PHE A 163 -15.31 -15.14 6.16
CA PHE A 163 -14.77 -16.15 5.24
C PHE A 163 -15.06 -17.59 5.68
N GLY A 164 -15.56 -17.81 6.91
CA GLY A 164 -15.90 -19.14 7.41
C GLY A 164 -17.06 -19.81 6.64
N ALA A 165 -17.05 -21.14 6.60
CA ALA A 165 -18.11 -21.94 6.01
C ALA A 165 -19.44 -21.70 6.74
N GLY A 166 -20.48 -21.34 6.00
CA GLY A 166 -21.81 -21.04 6.57
C GLY A 166 -21.91 -19.69 7.27
N ALA A 167 -20.91 -18.81 7.17
CA ALA A 167 -20.98 -17.46 7.71
C ALA A 167 -22.14 -16.68 7.08
N GLN A 168 -22.99 -16.09 7.93
CA GLN A 168 -24.08 -15.17 7.55
C GLN A 168 -23.71 -13.73 7.91
N ALA A 169 -22.43 -13.39 7.73
CA ALA A 169 -21.95 -12.06 8.06
C ALA A 169 -22.62 -11.01 7.18
N ASP A 170 -23.11 -9.93 7.80
CA ASP A 170 -23.61 -8.77 7.09
C ASP A 170 -22.46 -8.04 6.40
N SER A 171 -22.15 -8.50 5.18
CA SER A 171 -21.05 -7.99 4.37
C SER A 171 -21.22 -6.51 4.05
N MET A 172 -22.46 -6.02 3.98
CA MET A 172 -22.74 -4.59 3.76
C MET A 172 -22.30 -3.78 4.98
N SER A 173 -22.69 -4.19 6.19
CA SER A 173 -22.26 -3.49 7.41
C SER A 173 -20.74 -3.53 7.61
N LEU A 174 -20.09 -4.66 7.31
CA LEU A 174 -18.62 -4.77 7.35
C LEU A 174 -17.95 -3.85 6.32
N LEU A 175 -18.48 -3.77 5.09
CA LEU A 175 -17.96 -2.87 4.07
C LEU A 175 -18.14 -1.40 4.45
N LYS A 176 -19.26 -1.01 5.07
CA LYS A 176 -19.44 0.37 5.56
C LYS A 176 -18.36 0.77 6.56
N LEU A 177 -18.09 -0.11 7.54
CA LEU A 177 -17.02 0.10 8.52
C LEU A 177 -15.63 0.14 7.85
N ALA A 178 -15.37 -0.77 6.90
CA ALA A 178 -14.12 -0.82 6.17
C ALA A 178 -13.88 0.45 5.34
N PHE A 179 -14.89 0.94 4.60
CA PHE A 179 -14.76 2.18 3.83
C PHE A 179 -14.57 3.41 4.72
N HIS A 180 -15.24 3.48 5.87
CA HIS A 180 -15.09 4.60 6.80
C HIS A 180 -13.67 4.72 7.37
N GLY A 181 -13.01 3.59 7.70
CA GLY A 181 -11.65 3.58 8.23
C GLY A 181 -10.54 3.61 7.17
N ALA A 182 -10.89 3.35 5.91
CA ALA A 182 -9.95 3.23 4.81
C ALA A 182 -9.40 4.59 4.33
N THR A 183 -8.11 4.59 3.99
CA THR A 183 -7.47 5.66 3.24
C THR A 183 -8.07 5.79 1.84
N ALA A 184 -7.83 6.92 1.19
CA ALA A 184 -8.32 7.15 -0.17
C ALA A 184 -7.84 6.06 -1.17
N VAL A 185 -6.61 5.55 -1.00
CA VAL A 185 -6.07 4.47 -1.83
C VAL A 185 -6.75 3.13 -1.53
N GLU A 186 -7.00 2.80 -0.27
CA GLU A 186 -7.72 1.58 0.11
C GLU A 186 -9.17 1.60 -0.39
N GLN A 187 -9.87 2.73 -0.29
CA GLN A 187 -11.21 2.89 -0.88
C GLN A 187 -11.23 2.67 -2.39
N GLN A 188 -10.20 3.15 -3.10
CA GLN A 188 -10.02 2.89 -4.53
C GLN A 188 -9.85 1.41 -4.84
N GLN A 189 -8.98 0.73 -4.09
CA GLN A 189 -8.73 -0.71 -4.28
C GLN A 189 -10.00 -1.53 -4.01
N MET A 190 -10.75 -1.20 -2.95
CA MET A 190 -12.03 -1.84 -2.65
C MET A 190 -13.06 -1.57 -3.76
N ALA A 191 -13.17 -0.33 -4.26
CA ALA A 191 -14.10 0.00 -5.33
C ALA A 191 -13.78 -0.74 -6.64
N GLU A 192 -12.50 -0.86 -7.00
CA GLU A 192 -12.07 -1.62 -8.17
C GLU A 192 -12.41 -3.11 -8.04
N LEU A 193 -12.28 -3.68 -6.84
CA LEU A 193 -12.67 -5.06 -6.56
C LEU A 193 -14.18 -5.26 -6.61
N LEU A 194 -14.96 -4.37 -5.97
CA LEU A 194 -16.43 -4.42 -6.01
C LEU A 194 -16.97 -4.27 -7.43
N ALA A 195 -16.32 -3.47 -8.28
CA ALA A 195 -16.71 -3.32 -9.68
C ALA A 195 -16.49 -4.57 -10.54
N ALA A 196 -15.92 -5.66 -10.02
CA ALA A 196 -15.55 -6.84 -10.80
C ALA A 196 -16.73 -7.75 -11.21
N ASP A 197 -17.89 -7.65 -10.54
CA ASP A 197 -19.10 -8.38 -10.91
C ASP A 197 -20.38 -7.55 -10.62
N SER A 198 -21.53 -8.05 -11.08
CA SER A 198 -22.81 -7.33 -10.94
C SER A 198 -23.26 -7.16 -9.49
N ALA A 199 -22.92 -8.10 -8.60
CA ALA A 199 -23.33 -8.06 -7.19
C ALA A 199 -22.51 -7.02 -6.43
N GLY A 200 -21.19 -7.02 -6.62
CA GLY A 200 -20.30 -6.01 -6.07
C GLY A 200 -20.59 -4.62 -6.61
N ALA A 201 -20.92 -4.48 -7.91
CA ALA A 201 -21.33 -3.21 -8.50
C ALA A 201 -22.56 -2.62 -7.80
N ALA A 202 -23.56 -3.46 -7.49
CA ALA A 202 -24.74 -3.04 -6.73
C ALA A 202 -24.38 -2.63 -5.29
N VAL A 203 -23.46 -3.34 -4.64
CA VAL A 203 -22.95 -2.99 -3.30
C VAL A 203 -22.20 -1.67 -3.32
N LEU A 204 -21.32 -1.43 -4.29
CA LEU A 204 -20.60 -0.17 -4.44
C LEU A 204 -21.57 1.00 -4.63
N ALA A 205 -22.58 0.86 -5.48
CA ALA A 205 -23.62 1.87 -5.65
C ALA A 205 -24.35 2.16 -4.32
N GLY A 206 -24.74 1.11 -3.58
CA GLY A 206 -25.40 1.27 -2.28
C GLY A 206 -24.53 1.92 -1.21
N LEU A 207 -23.21 1.67 -1.20
CA LEU A 207 -22.27 2.33 -0.29
C LEU A 207 -22.17 3.83 -0.58
N ILE A 208 -22.15 4.21 -1.86
CA ILE A 208 -22.08 5.62 -2.28
C ILE A 208 -23.37 6.35 -1.96
N GLU A 209 -24.53 5.75 -2.27
CA GLU A 209 -25.85 6.31 -1.94
C GLU A 209 -26.05 6.50 -0.43
N ALA A 210 -25.48 5.61 0.38
CA ALA A 210 -25.50 5.71 1.84
C ALA A 210 -24.45 6.70 2.40
N GLY A 211 -23.69 7.39 1.54
CA GLY A 211 -22.63 8.32 1.94
C GLY A 211 -21.44 7.67 2.62
N GLN A 212 -21.26 6.35 2.46
CA GLN A 212 -20.18 5.58 3.09
C GLN A 212 -18.95 5.44 2.18
N ALA A 213 -19.11 5.69 0.87
CA ALA A 213 -18.03 5.70 -0.10
C ALA A 213 -18.10 6.95 -0.97
N SER A 214 -16.94 7.47 -1.39
CA SER A 214 -16.89 8.66 -2.25
C SER A 214 -17.51 8.39 -3.62
N ALA A 215 -18.39 9.28 -4.07
CA ALA A 215 -18.91 9.26 -5.44
C ALA A 215 -17.81 9.49 -6.50
N ARG A 216 -16.68 10.11 -6.12
CA ARG A 216 -15.50 10.30 -7.02
C ARG A 216 -14.88 8.96 -7.44
N LEU A 217 -15.13 7.87 -6.72
CA LEU A 217 -14.70 6.52 -7.13
C LEU A 217 -15.29 6.11 -8.49
N LEU A 218 -16.47 6.63 -8.85
CA LEU A 218 -17.14 6.35 -10.12
C LEU A 218 -16.54 7.10 -11.32
N GLN A 219 -15.66 8.08 -11.05
CA GLN A 219 -14.93 8.81 -12.07
C GLN A 219 -13.60 8.14 -12.44
N ARG A 220 -13.22 7.06 -11.74
CA ARG A 220 -11.97 6.34 -12.02
C ARG A 220 -12.07 5.49 -13.27
N PRO A 221 -11.10 5.55 -14.20
CA PRO A 221 -11.12 4.73 -15.41
C PRO A 221 -11.22 3.22 -15.14
N ALA A 222 -10.50 2.72 -14.14
CA ALA A 222 -10.52 1.30 -13.76
C ALA A 222 -11.90 0.83 -13.28
N VAL A 223 -12.60 1.68 -12.50
CA VAL A 223 -13.94 1.40 -11.97
C VAL A 223 -14.97 1.52 -13.09
N GLN A 224 -14.92 2.61 -13.87
CA GLN A 224 -15.83 2.84 -15.01
C GLN A 224 -15.80 1.69 -16.01
N LEU A 225 -14.60 1.25 -16.42
CA LEU A 225 -14.45 0.20 -17.41
C LEU A 225 -15.06 -1.12 -16.92
N ARG A 226 -14.81 -1.50 -15.67
CA ARG A 226 -15.35 -2.74 -15.09
C ARG A 226 -16.87 -2.67 -14.95
N LEU A 227 -17.41 -1.56 -14.44
CA LEU A 227 -18.85 -1.35 -14.29
C LEU A 227 -19.58 -1.38 -15.64
N GLN A 228 -19.00 -0.78 -16.68
CA GLN A 228 -19.58 -0.84 -18.02
C GLN A 228 -19.72 -2.28 -18.51
N ALA A 229 -18.74 -3.15 -18.18
CA ALA A 229 -18.74 -4.55 -18.57
C ALA A 229 -19.71 -5.43 -17.75
N VAL A 230 -19.87 -5.19 -16.45
CA VAL A 230 -20.56 -6.15 -15.55
C VAL A 230 -21.80 -5.64 -14.84
N ALA A 231 -21.99 -4.32 -14.72
CA ALA A 231 -23.12 -3.77 -13.96
C ALA A 231 -24.44 -3.95 -14.71
N SER A 232 -25.54 -4.11 -13.96
CA SER A 232 -26.88 -4.11 -14.55
C SER A 232 -27.27 -2.71 -15.05
N GLU A 233 -28.24 -2.63 -15.97
CA GLU A 233 -28.72 -1.34 -16.49
C GLU A 233 -29.31 -0.43 -15.39
N ASP A 234 -29.93 -1.01 -14.35
CA ASP A 234 -30.38 -0.26 -13.18
C ASP A 234 -29.22 0.39 -12.42
N VAL A 235 -28.17 -0.39 -12.15
CA VAL A 235 -26.98 0.08 -11.43
C VAL A 235 -26.26 1.14 -12.27
N LYS A 236 -26.08 0.92 -13.58
CA LYS A 236 -25.49 1.91 -14.49
C LYS A 236 -26.26 3.24 -14.46
N ARG A 237 -27.59 3.20 -14.51
CA ARG A 237 -28.44 4.39 -14.41
C ARG A 237 -28.22 5.13 -13.10
N ARG A 238 -28.34 4.44 -11.96
CA ARG A 238 -28.14 5.04 -10.62
C ARG A 238 -26.77 5.69 -10.48
N MET A 239 -25.73 5.02 -10.98
CA MET A 239 -24.36 5.53 -10.94
C MET A 239 -24.18 6.75 -11.85
N ALA A 240 -24.79 6.76 -13.04
CA ALA A 240 -24.78 7.92 -13.93
C ALA A 240 -25.49 9.12 -13.30
N GLU A 241 -26.62 8.90 -12.59
CA GLU A 241 -27.32 9.95 -11.84
C GLU A 241 -26.45 10.53 -10.72
N ILE A 242 -25.75 9.68 -9.95
CA ILE A 242 -24.80 10.12 -8.92
C ILE A 242 -23.68 10.97 -9.53
N VAL A 243 -23.07 10.50 -10.63
CA VAL A 243 -21.98 11.23 -11.30
C VAL A 243 -22.47 12.56 -11.86
N ALA A 244 -23.69 12.62 -12.39
CA ALA A 244 -24.27 13.86 -12.92
C ALA A 244 -24.59 14.90 -11.82
N GLN A 245 -24.79 14.45 -10.58
CA GLN A 245 -25.02 15.33 -9.42
C GLN A 245 -23.72 15.78 -8.73
N LEU A 246 -22.57 15.21 -9.10
CA LEU A 246 -21.30 15.68 -8.58
C LEU A 246 -21.08 17.14 -8.99
N PRO A 247 -20.66 18.02 -8.07
CA PRO A 247 -20.34 19.40 -8.43
C PRO A 247 -19.24 19.41 -9.50
N GLU A 248 -19.26 20.43 -10.37
CA GLU A 248 -18.18 20.62 -11.34
C GLU A 248 -16.84 20.60 -10.62
N GLU A 249 -15.96 19.68 -11.04
CA GLU A 249 -14.71 19.37 -10.36
C GLU A 249 -13.84 20.61 -10.19
N THR A 250 -13.92 21.59 -11.09
CA THR A 250 -13.11 22.81 -11.06
C THR A 250 -13.52 23.78 -9.96
N ALA A 251 -14.81 24.16 -9.90
CA ALA A 251 -15.29 25.21 -8.99
C ALA A 251 -15.20 24.81 -7.51
N GLU A 252 -15.60 23.59 -7.17
CA GLU A 252 -15.52 23.10 -5.78
C GLU A 252 -14.07 22.90 -5.35
N THR A 253 -13.23 22.36 -6.25
CA THR A 253 -11.82 22.18 -5.94
C THR A 253 -11.09 23.53 -5.79
N ASP A 254 -11.44 24.54 -6.58
CA ASP A 254 -10.89 25.90 -6.42
C ASP A 254 -11.29 26.54 -5.09
N ARG A 255 -12.53 26.31 -4.66
CA ARG A 255 -13.02 26.71 -3.34
C ARG A 255 -12.22 26.02 -2.22
N LEU A 256 -12.07 24.70 -2.30
CA LEU A 256 -11.30 23.91 -1.33
C LEU A 256 -9.83 24.33 -1.27
N ILE A 257 -9.18 24.53 -2.42
CA ILE A 257 -7.79 25.02 -2.48
C ILE A 257 -7.68 26.37 -1.79
N SER A 258 -8.62 27.29 -2.05
CA SER A 258 -8.61 28.63 -1.45
C SER A 258 -8.82 28.56 0.07
N GLU A 259 -9.77 27.74 0.53
CA GLU A 259 -10.05 27.50 1.94
C GLU A 259 -8.83 26.90 2.68
N ARG A 260 -8.20 25.86 2.11
CA ARG A 260 -7.02 25.23 2.72
C ARG A 260 -5.82 26.16 2.72
N ARG A 261 -5.65 27.00 1.68
CA ARG A 261 -4.61 28.02 1.64
C ARG A 261 -4.79 29.05 2.75
N GLN A 262 -6.02 29.52 2.97
CA GLN A 262 -6.33 30.44 4.06
C GLN A 262 -6.01 29.79 5.42
N LEU A 263 -6.47 28.56 5.64
CA LEU A 263 -6.22 27.85 6.90
C LEU A 263 -4.72 27.66 7.18
N LEU A 264 -3.92 27.35 6.16
CA LEU A 264 -2.45 27.28 6.26
C LEU A 264 -1.79 28.61 6.64
N SER A 265 -2.43 29.75 6.35
CA SER A 265 -1.93 31.07 6.74
C SER A 265 -2.31 31.47 8.17
N GLU A 266 -3.38 30.88 8.71
CA GLU A 266 -3.93 31.18 10.03
C GLU A 266 -3.43 30.19 11.11
N ARG A 267 -3.07 28.96 10.71
CA ARG A 267 -2.65 27.89 11.60
C ARG A 267 -1.30 27.32 11.20
N VAL A 268 -0.44 27.10 12.20
CA VAL A 268 0.81 26.33 12.04
C VAL A 268 0.48 24.84 12.21
N GLY A 269 0.77 24.04 11.18
CA GLY A 269 0.57 22.59 11.23
C GLY A 269 1.59 21.87 12.12
N VAL A 270 1.19 20.72 12.66
CA VAL A 270 2.03 19.85 13.46
C VAL A 270 2.77 18.87 12.54
N VAL A 271 4.07 19.09 12.35
CA VAL A 271 4.91 18.32 11.42
C VAL A 271 4.89 16.81 11.71
N GLU A 272 4.93 16.42 12.98
CA GLU A 272 4.94 14.99 13.35
C GLU A 272 3.62 14.31 12.98
N SER A 273 2.48 14.93 13.30
CA SER A 273 1.16 14.44 12.86
C SER A 273 1.05 14.41 11.33
N GLY A 274 1.62 15.41 10.65
CA GLY A 274 1.72 15.42 9.19
C GLY A 274 2.51 14.25 8.62
N ARG A 275 3.60 13.86 9.29
CA ARG A 275 4.42 12.71 8.91
C ARG A 275 3.67 11.40 9.07
N GLU A 276 2.90 11.23 10.14
CA GLU A 276 2.04 10.06 10.34
C GLU A 276 0.94 9.98 9.28
N LEU A 277 0.30 11.11 8.97
CA LEU A 277 -0.69 11.21 7.88
C LEU A 277 -0.07 10.88 6.52
N PHE A 278 1.16 11.32 6.28
CA PHE A 278 1.91 10.96 5.06
C PHE A 278 2.18 9.47 4.97
N ARG A 279 2.68 8.85 6.05
CA ARG A 279 2.90 7.39 6.12
C ARG A 279 1.62 6.63 5.81
N LYS A 280 0.51 7.06 6.41
CA LYS A 280 -0.79 6.42 6.25
C LYS A 280 -1.35 6.56 4.83
N ASN A 281 -1.36 7.77 4.27
CA ASN A 281 -2.16 8.08 3.08
C ASN A 281 -1.34 8.17 1.78
N CYS A 282 -0.05 8.51 1.86
CA CYS A 282 0.76 8.89 0.71
C CYS A 282 1.89 7.89 0.44
N GLN A 283 2.48 7.31 1.49
CA GLN A 283 3.62 6.39 1.40
C GLN A 283 3.28 5.07 0.68
N ILE A 284 1.99 4.76 0.53
CA ILE A 284 1.47 3.66 -0.28
C ILE A 284 1.91 3.79 -1.75
N CYS A 285 2.09 5.02 -2.25
CA CYS A 285 2.46 5.29 -3.64
C CYS A 285 3.71 6.16 -3.80
N HIS A 286 4.06 6.97 -2.81
CA HIS A 286 5.18 7.90 -2.87
C HIS A 286 6.32 7.50 -1.94
N GLN A 287 7.53 7.87 -2.34
CA GLN A 287 8.75 7.66 -1.58
C GLN A 287 9.26 9.00 -1.02
N VAL A 288 9.80 8.98 0.20
CA VAL A 288 10.56 10.07 0.83
C VAL A 288 11.72 9.43 1.58
N ALA A 289 12.94 9.96 1.41
CA ALA A 289 14.16 9.45 2.04
C ALA A 289 14.35 7.92 1.86
N GLY A 290 13.99 7.40 0.69
CA GLY A 290 14.07 5.96 0.40
C GLY A 290 12.93 5.11 0.97
N GLU A 291 12.06 5.66 1.84
CA GLU A 291 10.96 4.92 2.41
C GLU A 291 9.64 5.09 1.65
N GLY A 292 8.92 3.99 1.45
CA GLY A 292 7.62 3.96 0.76
C GLY A 292 7.69 3.20 -0.55
N ARG A 293 6.73 3.44 -1.44
CA ARG A 293 6.69 2.83 -2.77
C ARG A 293 6.97 3.85 -3.86
N GLN A 294 7.54 3.38 -4.96
CA GLN A 294 7.85 4.20 -6.14
C GLN A 294 6.79 3.98 -7.23
N VAL A 295 5.51 4.10 -6.86
CA VAL A 295 4.40 4.07 -7.82
C VAL A 295 4.27 5.44 -8.46
N GLY A 296 4.09 6.48 -7.65
CA GLY A 296 4.16 7.89 -8.03
C GLY A 296 5.58 8.46 -7.95
N PRO A 297 5.74 9.77 -8.21
CA PRO A 297 7.03 10.45 -8.09
C PRO A 297 7.57 10.41 -6.65
N ASN A 298 8.91 10.40 -6.53
CA ASN A 298 9.58 10.67 -5.25
C ASN A 298 9.27 12.12 -4.82
N LEU A 299 8.96 12.31 -3.53
CA LEU A 299 8.59 13.60 -2.94
C LEU A 299 9.72 14.27 -2.16
N ASP A 300 10.94 13.72 -2.20
CA ASP A 300 12.15 14.40 -1.75
C ASP A 300 12.28 15.76 -2.46
N GLY A 301 12.31 16.84 -1.68
CA GLY A 301 12.38 18.20 -2.23
C GLY A 301 11.06 18.80 -2.69
N VAL A 302 9.91 18.16 -2.44
CA VAL A 302 8.58 18.65 -2.87
C VAL A 302 8.26 20.05 -2.32
N ALA A 303 8.86 20.47 -1.20
CA ALA A 303 8.68 21.81 -0.66
C ALA A 303 8.98 22.92 -1.69
N SER A 304 9.91 22.66 -2.62
CA SER A 304 10.29 23.60 -3.68
C SER A 304 9.18 23.91 -4.69
N ARG A 305 8.13 23.08 -4.78
CA ARG A 305 6.96 23.35 -5.65
C ARG A 305 6.12 24.53 -5.15
N GLY A 306 6.25 24.89 -3.88
CA GLY A 306 5.44 25.90 -3.22
C GLY A 306 4.08 25.38 -2.78
N VAL A 307 3.53 26.00 -1.73
CA VAL A 307 2.27 25.57 -1.09
C VAL A 307 1.12 25.49 -2.08
N GLN A 308 0.97 26.53 -2.90
CA GLN A 308 -0.16 26.59 -3.83
C GLN A 308 -0.18 25.39 -4.77
N ARG A 309 0.99 25.00 -5.28
CA ARG A 309 1.08 23.87 -6.19
C ARG A 309 0.82 22.55 -5.48
N MET A 310 1.31 22.38 -4.24
CA MET A 310 1.01 21.21 -3.42
C MET A 310 -0.50 21.06 -3.17
N LEU A 311 -1.21 22.15 -2.88
CA LEU A 311 -2.68 22.12 -2.72
C LEU A 311 -3.37 21.61 -3.98
N GLU A 312 -2.97 22.12 -5.15
CA GLU A 312 -3.49 21.66 -6.44
C GLU A 312 -3.18 20.19 -6.69
N ASP A 313 -1.95 19.73 -6.44
CA ASP A 313 -1.59 18.33 -6.69
C ASP A 313 -2.36 17.36 -5.77
N ILE A 314 -2.63 17.74 -4.51
CA ILE A 314 -3.31 16.86 -3.55
C ILE A 314 -4.84 16.89 -3.73
N LEU A 315 -5.43 18.06 -3.96
CA LEU A 315 -6.88 18.24 -4.05
C LEU A 315 -7.43 18.07 -5.47
N ALA A 316 -6.57 18.28 -6.48
CA ALA A 316 -6.90 18.26 -7.90
C ALA A 316 -5.86 17.45 -8.72
N PRO A 317 -5.54 16.20 -8.34
CA PRO A 317 -4.37 15.49 -8.88
C PRO A 317 -4.39 15.31 -10.41
N SER A 318 -5.56 15.29 -11.03
CA SER A 318 -5.72 15.18 -12.50
C SER A 318 -5.56 16.51 -13.24
N ARG A 319 -5.68 17.67 -12.56
CA ARG A 319 -5.71 18.99 -13.21
C ARG A 319 -4.43 19.29 -13.99
N ASN A 320 -3.30 18.88 -13.45
CA ASN A 320 -1.97 19.21 -13.98
C ASN A 320 -1.03 17.99 -13.92
N VAL A 321 -1.57 16.82 -14.25
CA VAL A 321 -0.80 15.56 -14.29
C VAL A 321 0.06 15.49 -15.54
N ASP A 322 1.36 15.21 -15.34
CA ASP A 322 2.30 14.97 -16.43
C ASP A 322 1.85 13.73 -17.23
N VAL A 323 2.12 13.72 -18.54
CA VAL A 323 1.79 12.60 -19.41
C VAL A 323 2.39 11.29 -18.90
N ALA A 324 3.60 11.34 -18.34
CA ALA A 324 4.28 10.19 -17.76
C ALA A 324 3.57 9.60 -16.53
N PHE A 325 2.69 10.36 -15.88
CA PHE A 325 1.93 9.95 -14.69
C PHE A 325 0.43 9.80 -14.94
N ARG A 326 -0.02 9.85 -16.20
CA ARG A 326 -1.43 9.62 -16.55
C ARG A 326 -1.79 8.14 -16.44
N THR A 327 -3.00 7.87 -15.97
CA THR A 327 -3.54 6.51 -15.96
C THR A 327 -3.63 5.99 -17.39
N THR A 328 -3.01 4.85 -17.63
CA THR A 328 -3.08 4.09 -18.87
C THR A 328 -3.92 2.85 -18.64
N THR A 329 -4.81 2.57 -19.57
CA THR A 329 -5.56 1.33 -19.63
C THR A 329 -5.09 0.53 -20.84
N ILE A 330 -4.73 -0.71 -20.60
CA ILE A 330 -4.37 -1.70 -21.61
C ILE A 330 -5.47 -2.73 -21.66
N VAL A 331 -5.93 -3.05 -22.87
CA VAL A 331 -6.74 -4.22 -23.15
C VAL A 331 -5.87 -5.20 -23.90
N THR A 332 -5.76 -6.42 -23.39
CA THR A 332 -5.04 -7.52 -24.02
C THR A 332 -5.95 -8.28 -24.99
N LYS A 333 -5.36 -9.05 -25.90
CA LYS A 333 -6.08 -9.83 -26.92
C LYS A 333 -7.01 -10.90 -26.37
N ASP A 334 -6.76 -11.37 -25.14
CA ASP A 334 -7.65 -12.28 -24.41
C ASP A 334 -8.77 -11.55 -23.65
N GLY A 335 -8.87 -10.22 -23.81
CA GLY A 335 -9.92 -9.38 -23.25
C GLY A 335 -9.65 -8.89 -21.83
N GLN A 336 -8.46 -9.11 -21.28
CA GLN A 336 -8.11 -8.59 -19.95
C GLN A 336 -7.88 -7.07 -20.02
N ALA A 337 -8.55 -6.33 -19.14
CA ALA A 337 -8.34 -4.90 -18.97
C ALA A 337 -7.47 -4.61 -17.73
N ILE A 338 -6.32 -3.99 -17.95
CA ILE A 338 -5.36 -3.58 -16.91
C ILE A 338 -5.28 -2.06 -16.91
N SER A 339 -5.51 -1.44 -15.76
CA SER A 339 -5.44 0.02 -15.61
C SER A 339 -4.44 0.38 -14.53
N GLY A 340 -3.57 1.33 -14.82
CA GLY A 340 -2.51 1.73 -13.90
C GLY A 340 -1.56 2.75 -14.51
N LEU A 341 -0.36 2.84 -13.96
CA LEU A 341 0.73 3.65 -14.48
C LEU A 341 1.58 2.84 -15.45
N LEU A 342 1.81 3.37 -16.65
CA LEU A 342 2.76 2.79 -17.60
C LEU A 342 4.18 3.11 -17.16
N LYS A 343 4.95 2.08 -16.78
CA LYS A 343 6.36 2.23 -16.36
C LYS A 343 7.31 2.13 -17.55
N GLU A 344 7.03 1.19 -18.44
CA GLU A 344 7.86 0.93 -19.60
C GLU A 344 6.99 0.42 -20.75
N LEU A 345 7.29 0.86 -21.97
CA LEU A 345 6.77 0.31 -23.21
C LEU A 345 7.92 0.19 -24.21
N THR A 346 8.28 -1.05 -24.56
CA THR A 346 9.22 -1.36 -25.64
C THR A 346 8.52 -2.21 -26.71
N ASP A 347 9.25 -2.52 -27.79
CA ASP A 347 8.75 -3.42 -28.83
C ASP A 347 8.52 -4.86 -28.32
N GLU A 348 9.14 -5.23 -27.19
CA GLU A 348 9.07 -6.58 -26.62
C GLU A 348 8.05 -6.69 -25.48
N ARG A 349 7.99 -5.68 -24.60
CA ARG A 349 7.24 -5.77 -23.33
C ARG A 349 6.57 -4.46 -22.95
N VAL A 350 5.55 -4.60 -22.11
CA VAL A 350 4.86 -3.50 -21.44
C VAL A 350 4.88 -3.77 -19.94
N SER A 351 5.38 -2.80 -19.15
CA SER A 351 5.30 -2.84 -17.68
C SER A 351 4.28 -1.83 -17.19
N MET A 352 3.32 -2.31 -16.40
CA MET A 352 2.27 -1.54 -15.76
C MET A 352 2.36 -1.69 -14.24
N THR A 353 2.12 -0.62 -13.49
CA THR A 353 1.92 -0.68 -12.04
C THR A 353 0.49 -0.27 -11.70
N ASP A 354 -0.25 -1.14 -11.04
CA ASP A 354 -1.64 -0.85 -10.63
C ASP A 354 -1.74 -0.04 -9.33
N SER A 355 -2.97 0.27 -8.90
CA SER A 355 -3.31 1.02 -7.68
C SER A 355 -2.88 0.30 -6.39
N GLN A 356 -2.54 -0.99 -6.46
CA GLN A 356 -2.03 -1.79 -5.35
C GLN A 356 -0.49 -1.77 -5.28
N GLY A 357 0.16 -1.13 -6.26
CA GLY A 357 1.60 -1.16 -6.43
C GLY A 357 2.10 -2.47 -7.00
N ARG A 358 1.22 -3.31 -7.57
CA ARG A 358 1.61 -4.55 -8.22
C ARG A 358 2.05 -4.26 -9.65
N GLU A 359 3.22 -4.76 -9.98
CA GLU A 359 3.76 -4.69 -11.33
C GLU A 359 3.25 -5.85 -12.17
N THR A 360 2.80 -5.56 -13.39
CA THR A 360 2.41 -6.54 -14.40
C THR A 360 3.24 -6.29 -15.63
N ILE A 361 4.00 -7.31 -16.06
CA ILE A 361 4.78 -7.28 -17.28
C ILE A 361 4.10 -8.18 -18.29
N LEU A 362 3.74 -7.61 -19.44
CA LEU A 362 3.09 -8.31 -20.54
C LEU A 362 3.97 -8.25 -21.79
N PRO A 363 3.96 -9.27 -22.65
CA PRO A 363 4.48 -9.15 -24.01
C PRO A 363 3.76 -8.02 -24.76
N ALA A 364 4.49 -7.15 -25.44
CA ALA A 364 3.88 -6.09 -26.25
C ALA A 364 2.98 -6.66 -27.36
N ALA A 365 3.28 -7.87 -27.83
CA ALA A 365 2.49 -8.61 -28.80
C ALA A 365 1.09 -9.00 -28.30
N ASP A 366 0.85 -9.04 -26.99
CA ASP A 366 -0.45 -9.40 -26.40
C ASP A 366 -1.38 -8.20 -26.26
N LEU A 367 -0.87 -7.00 -26.56
CA LEU A 367 -1.61 -5.75 -26.45
C LEU A 367 -2.56 -5.59 -27.65
N ASP A 368 -3.84 -5.36 -27.36
CA ASP A 368 -4.87 -5.10 -28.37
C ASP A 368 -5.19 -3.60 -28.45
N GLU A 369 -5.48 -2.99 -27.28
CA GLU A 369 -5.79 -1.57 -27.19
C GLU A 369 -5.04 -0.89 -26.05
N ARG A 370 -4.63 0.36 -26.28
CA ARG A 370 -4.08 1.24 -25.25
C ARG A 370 -4.83 2.57 -25.23
N ARG A 371 -5.38 2.92 -24.06
CA ARG A 371 -6.04 4.20 -23.81
C ARG A 371 -5.28 4.95 -22.72
N ILE A 372 -4.90 6.19 -23.00
CA ILE A 372 -4.31 7.09 -22.00
C ILE A 372 -5.40 8.07 -21.58
N SER A 373 -5.76 8.09 -20.31
CA SER A 373 -6.72 9.06 -19.79
C SER A 373 -6.03 10.38 -19.41
N ALA A 374 -6.81 11.44 -19.20
CA ALA A 374 -6.30 12.67 -18.58
C ALA A 374 -6.22 12.57 -17.04
N SER A 375 -6.60 11.43 -16.44
CA SER A 375 -6.69 11.28 -14.99
C SER A 375 -5.37 10.86 -14.37
N SER A 376 -5.12 11.32 -13.14
CA SER A 376 -4.06 10.81 -12.30
C SER A 376 -4.45 9.48 -11.62
N PRO A 377 -3.50 8.56 -11.35
CA PRO A 377 -3.73 7.43 -10.47
C PRO A 377 -3.88 7.84 -8.99
N MET A 378 -3.45 9.05 -8.61
CA MET A 378 -3.61 9.57 -7.25
C MET A 378 -5.09 9.80 -6.91
N PRO A 379 -5.54 9.49 -5.68
CA PRO A 379 -6.92 9.71 -5.28
C PRO A 379 -7.34 11.18 -5.26
N ALA A 380 -8.51 11.46 -5.84
CA ALA A 380 -9.11 12.79 -5.88
C ALA A 380 -10.05 13.08 -4.68
N ASN A 381 -10.22 12.12 -3.76
CA ASN A 381 -11.11 12.24 -2.60
C ASN A 381 -10.36 12.41 -1.27
N VAL A 382 -9.08 12.79 -1.29
CA VAL A 382 -8.28 12.99 -0.06
C VAL A 382 -8.94 14.00 0.90
N ALA A 383 -9.59 15.04 0.35
CA ALA A 383 -10.33 16.04 1.12
C ALA A 383 -11.57 15.50 1.86
N GLU A 384 -12.09 14.35 1.43
CA GLU A 384 -13.23 13.67 2.09
C GLU A 384 -12.75 12.73 3.21
N ILE A 385 -11.47 12.35 3.19
CA ILE A 385 -10.85 11.44 4.17
C ILE A 385 -10.18 12.21 5.31
N LEU A 386 -9.50 13.32 4.99
CA LEU A 386 -8.78 14.13 5.98
C LEU A 386 -9.61 15.32 6.41
N THR A 387 -9.62 15.59 7.72
CA THR A 387 -10.15 16.86 8.23
C THR A 387 -9.29 18.03 7.73
N ALA A 388 -9.84 19.25 7.77
CA ALA A 388 -9.09 20.44 7.37
C ALA A 388 -7.79 20.62 8.17
N ASP A 389 -7.81 20.34 9.48
CA ASP A 389 -6.63 20.43 10.35
C ASP A 389 -5.59 19.35 10.03
N GLN A 390 -6.03 18.10 9.81
CA GLN A 390 -5.13 17.01 9.38
C GLN A 390 -4.48 17.35 8.05
N PHE A 391 -5.23 17.94 7.12
CA PHE A 391 -4.70 18.37 5.85
C PHE A 391 -3.61 19.44 6.02
N VAL A 392 -3.80 20.41 6.93
CA VAL A 392 -2.77 21.41 7.27
C VAL A 392 -1.52 20.76 7.85
N ASP A 393 -1.69 19.78 8.75
CA ASP A 393 -0.56 19.05 9.34
C ASP A 393 0.23 18.29 8.25
N LEU A 394 -0.47 17.61 7.33
CA LEU A 394 0.14 16.93 6.18
C LEU A 394 0.96 17.90 5.32
N VAL A 395 0.40 19.06 4.95
CA VAL A 395 1.12 20.05 4.15
C VAL A 395 2.32 20.62 4.91
N ALA A 396 2.19 20.86 6.23
CA ALA A 396 3.30 21.32 7.06
C ALA A 396 4.47 20.34 7.03
N TYR A 397 4.22 19.02 7.09
CA TYR A 397 5.26 18.01 6.89
C TYR A 397 5.89 18.07 5.49
N LEU A 398 5.07 18.14 4.43
CA LEU A 398 5.57 18.22 3.05
C LEU A 398 6.44 19.47 2.82
N GLN A 399 6.16 20.57 3.50
CA GLN A 399 6.99 21.78 3.45
C GLN A 399 8.36 21.61 4.12
N THR A 400 8.52 20.64 5.02
CA THR A 400 9.84 20.30 5.59
C THR A 400 10.73 19.52 4.62
N LEU A 401 10.12 18.88 3.61
CA LEU A 401 10.80 18.10 2.57
C LEU A 401 11.42 19.03 1.51
N SER A 402 12.29 19.93 1.94
CA SER A 402 13.17 20.69 1.04
C SER A 402 14.28 19.78 0.54
N ARG A 403 14.83 20.05 -0.66
CA ARG A 403 16.07 19.38 -1.06
C ARG A 403 17.09 19.78 0.00
N GLN A 404 17.56 18.85 0.81
CA GLN A 404 18.83 19.06 1.48
C GLN A 404 19.82 19.36 0.35
N ALA A 405 20.37 20.56 0.37
CA ALA A 405 21.41 20.91 -0.57
C ALA A 405 22.50 19.85 -0.45
N GLU A 406 22.73 19.10 -1.52
CA GLU A 406 24.02 18.50 -1.79
C GLU A 406 25.03 19.64 -1.91
N LEU A 407 25.45 20.18 -0.77
CA LEU A 407 26.53 21.14 -0.56
C LEU A 407 27.00 20.87 0.87
N ALA A 408 28.20 20.39 1.18
CA ALA A 408 29.45 20.18 0.45
C ALA A 408 30.41 19.49 1.47
N PRO A 409 31.73 19.31 1.20
CA PRO A 409 32.44 18.97 -0.03
C PRO A 409 32.99 17.52 -0.03
#